data_AF-A0A7S1HXB1-F1
#
_entry.id   AF-A0A7S1HXB1-F1
#
_cell.length_a   1.000
_cell.length_b   1.000
_cell.length_c   1.000
_cell.angle_alpha   90.00
_cell.angle_beta   90.00
_cell.angle_gamma   90.00
#
_symmetry.space_group_name_H-M   'P 1'
#
loop_
_entity.id
_entity.type
_entity.pdbx_description
1 polymer ?
#
loop_
_entity_poly.entity_id
_entity_poly.type
_entity_poly.pdbx_seq_one_letter_code
_entity_poly.pdbx_strand_id
1 'polypeptide(L)'
;EQILSQGCADLVALSRPLLADPEWVAKAAQGASRRINTCVACNQGCTAPRTAPVQASCLVNPRAGHETRLPLSAAAQPRSIAVVGAGPAGLACAVTAAARGHSVTLFEAGPEVGGQLRLAQRVPGKEEFTETLRYYRACLEDTGVELRLNTAADADELLPGGYSEVVVCTGTRPQLLPLERQSQCHVKVINASEAL
;
A
#
# COMPACT_ATOMS: atom_id res chain seq x y z
N GLU A 1 -22.28 -4.67 -10.80
CA GLU A 1 -23.39 -5.61 -10.89
C GLU A 1 -24.75 -5.02 -10.56
N GLN A 2 -25.03 -4.63 -9.32
CA GLN A 2 -26.38 -4.19 -8.91
C GLN A 2 -27.00 -3.10 -9.80
N ILE A 3 -26.23 -2.08 -10.18
CA ILE A 3 -26.67 -1.00 -11.10
C ILE A 3 -27.21 -1.57 -12.43
N LEU A 4 -26.52 -2.55 -13.01
CA LEU A 4 -26.91 -3.16 -14.28
C LEU A 4 -28.09 -4.12 -14.08
N SER A 5 -28.02 -4.99 -13.06
CA SER A 5 -29.06 -5.99 -12.80
C SER A 5 -30.41 -5.37 -12.40
N GLN A 6 -30.38 -4.15 -11.85
CA GLN A 6 -31.58 -3.38 -11.51
C GLN A 6 -32.11 -2.53 -12.69
N GLY A 7 -31.43 -2.55 -13.85
CA GLY A 7 -31.82 -1.75 -15.02
C GLY A 7 -31.59 -0.26 -14.87
N CYS A 8 -30.74 0.18 -13.93
CA CYS A 8 -30.42 1.60 -13.75
C CYS A 8 -29.52 2.18 -14.87
N ALA A 9 -28.78 1.32 -15.56
CA ALA A 9 -27.94 1.68 -16.71
C ALA A 9 -27.63 0.44 -17.56
N ASP A 10 -27.28 0.65 -18.82
CA ASP A 10 -26.80 -0.40 -19.72
C ASP A 10 -25.28 -0.64 -19.61
N LEU A 11 -24.54 0.38 -19.16
CA LEU A 11 -23.07 0.35 -19.03
C LEU A 11 -22.61 1.11 -17.78
N VAL A 12 -21.49 0.67 -17.21
CA VAL A 12 -20.80 1.36 -16.11
C VAL A 12 -19.43 1.86 -16.59
N ALA A 13 -19.26 3.18 -16.63
CA ALA A 13 -17.99 3.79 -16.98
C ALA A 13 -17.03 3.82 -15.77
N LEU A 14 -15.82 3.30 -15.96
CA LEU A 14 -14.76 3.32 -14.96
C LEU A 14 -13.61 4.21 -15.44
N SER A 15 -13.29 5.25 -14.67
CA SER A 15 -12.14 6.13 -14.94
C SER A 15 -10.98 5.83 -13.97
N ARG A 16 -10.97 6.46 -12.79
CA ARG A 16 -9.93 6.26 -11.76
C ARG A 16 -9.70 4.78 -11.35
N PRO A 17 -10.73 3.90 -11.31
CA PRO A 17 -10.48 2.48 -11.10
C PRO A 17 -9.52 1.84 -12.11
N LEU A 18 -9.54 2.28 -13.38
CA LEU A 18 -8.61 1.77 -14.40
C LEU A 18 -7.20 2.37 -14.29
N LEU A 19 -7.05 3.54 -13.66
CA LEU A 19 -5.72 4.04 -13.26
C LEU A 19 -5.15 3.24 -12.09
N ALA A 20 -6.00 2.85 -11.13
CA ALA A 20 -5.60 2.03 -9.99
C ALA A 20 -5.29 0.59 -10.40
N ASP A 21 -6.08 0.00 -11.30
CA ASP A 21 -5.87 -1.36 -11.79
C ASP A 21 -6.22 -1.48 -13.29
N PRO A 22 -5.24 -1.56 -14.19
CA PRO A 22 -5.52 -1.75 -15.62
C PRO A 22 -6.14 -3.12 -15.93
N GLU A 23 -6.01 -4.11 -15.04
CA GLU A 23 -6.57 -5.46 -15.20
C GLU A 23 -7.93 -5.62 -14.52
N TRP A 24 -8.55 -4.53 -14.05
CA TRP A 24 -9.80 -4.54 -13.29
C TRP A 24 -10.88 -5.41 -13.93
N VAL A 25 -11.11 -5.23 -15.24
CA VAL A 25 -12.16 -5.94 -15.98
C VAL A 25 -11.85 -7.43 -16.09
N ALA A 26 -10.60 -7.78 -16.39
CA ALA A 26 -10.17 -9.18 -16.50
C ALA A 26 -10.30 -9.90 -15.15
N LYS A 27 -9.85 -9.26 -14.06
CA LYS A 27 -9.97 -9.80 -12.69
C LYS A 27 -11.43 -9.95 -12.27
N ALA A 28 -12.29 -8.97 -12.58
CA ALA A 28 -13.71 -9.04 -12.28
C ALA A 28 -14.39 -10.22 -13.02
N ALA A 29 -14.11 -10.39 -14.32
CA ALA A 29 -14.66 -11.48 -15.13
C ALA A 29 -14.23 -12.88 -14.63
N GLN A 30 -13.05 -12.98 -14.01
CA GLN A 30 -12.53 -14.22 -13.42
C GLN A 30 -13.02 -14.46 -11.98
N GLY A 31 -13.88 -13.59 -11.43
CA GLY A 31 -14.28 -13.66 -10.02
C GLY A 31 -13.15 -13.35 -9.03
N ALA A 32 -12.05 -12.76 -9.49
CA ALA A 32 -10.86 -12.47 -8.70
C ALA A 32 -10.90 -11.07 -8.05
N SER A 33 -12.07 -10.67 -7.55
CA SER A 33 -12.31 -9.32 -7.02
C SER A 33 -11.34 -8.92 -5.88
N ARG A 34 -10.91 -9.89 -5.05
CA ARG A 34 -9.92 -9.67 -3.99
C ARG A 34 -8.56 -9.15 -4.49
N ARG A 35 -8.21 -9.45 -5.76
CA ARG A 35 -6.95 -9.07 -6.42
C ARG A 35 -7.02 -7.72 -7.13
N ILE A 36 -8.19 -7.08 -7.13
CA ILE A 36 -8.35 -5.76 -7.72
C ILE A 36 -7.64 -4.73 -6.83
N ASN A 37 -6.81 -3.89 -7.42
CA ASN A 37 -6.22 -2.74 -6.74
C ASN A 37 -7.23 -1.59 -6.72
N THR A 38 -8.06 -1.53 -5.67
CA THR A 38 -9.20 -0.60 -5.59
C THR A 38 -8.73 0.87 -5.57
N CYS A 39 -9.40 1.72 -6.35
CA CYS A 39 -9.19 3.16 -6.28
C CYS A 39 -9.75 3.73 -4.96
N VAL A 40 -8.88 4.29 -4.12
CA VAL A 40 -9.26 4.88 -2.82
C VAL A 40 -9.77 6.33 -2.90
N ALA A 41 -10.13 6.80 -4.09
CA ALA A 41 -10.63 8.16 -4.34
C ALA A 41 -9.78 9.33 -3.78
N CYS A 42 -8.47 9.12 -3.53
CA CYS A 42 -7.61 10.09 -2.84
C CYS A 42 -7.32 11.38 -3.62
N ASN A 43 -7.50 11.37 -4.94
CA ASN A 43 -7.30 12.51 -5.83
C ASN A 43 -5.87 13.12 -5.81
N GLN A 44 -4.89 12.40 -5.26
CA GLN A 44 -3.51 12.89 -5.11
C GLN A 44 -2.71 12.84 -6.42
N GLY A 45 -2.70 11.68 -7.09
CA GLY A 45 -1.90 11.48 -8.32
C GLY A 45 -2.65 11.73 -9.62
N CYS A 46 -3.96 11.48 -9.63
CA CYS A 46 -4.77 11.55 -10.85
C CYS A 46 -5.31 12.96 -11.14
N THR A 47 -5.46 13.79 -10.11
CA THR A 47 -6.03 15.15 -10.19
C THR A 47 -5.15 16.19 -9.51
N ALA A 48 -3.85 15.93 -9.36
CA ALA A 48 -2.89 16.81 -8.70
C ALA A 48 -3.03 18.28 -9.18
N PRO A 49 -2.81 19.28 -8.30
CA PRO A 49 -3.02 20.69 -8.62
C PRO A 49 -2.33 21.10 -9.91
N ARG A 50 -3.08 21.69 -10.85
CA ARG A 50 -2.65 22.07 -12.21
C ARG A 50 -1.81 23.36 -12.22
N THR A 51 -0.87 23.51 -11.30
CA THR A 51 0.06 24.66 -11.32
C THR A 51 1.13 24.51 -12.40
N ALA A 52 1.32 23.30 -12.93
CA ALA A 52 2.10 22.96 -14.12
C ALA A 52 1.51 21.70 -14.78
N PRO A 53 1.79 21.40 -16.06
CA PRO A 53 1.43 20.13 -16.66
C PRO A 53 2.24 19.00 -16.00
N VAL A 54 1.64 18.37 -14.99
CA VAL A 54 2.16 17.16 -14.34
C VAL A 54 1.49 15.95 -14.99
N GLN A 55 2.31 14.99 -15.40
CA GLN A 55 1.85 13.71 -15.93
C GLN A 55 1.00 13.00 -14.86
N ALA A 56 -0.22 12.58 -15.23
CA ALA A 56 -1.11 11.89 -14.30
C ALA A 56 -0.49 10.59 -13.79
N SER A 57 -0.77 10.26 -12.53
CA SER A 57 -0.33 9.02 -11.87
C SER A 57 -1.42 8.50 -10.92
N CYS A 58 -1.11 7.51 -10.09
CA CYS A 58 -2.03 6.94 -9.10
C CYS A 58 -1.29 6.59 -7.80
N LEU A 59 -1.90 6.89 -6.65
CA LEU A 59 -1.32 6.61 -5.33
C LEU A 59 -1.09 5.11 -5.11
N VAL A 60 -2.04 4.28 -5.54
CA VAL A 60 -1.98 2.82 -5.34
C VAL A 60 -1.34 2.08 -6.52
N ASN A 61 -1.12 2.78 -7.64
CA ASN A 61 -0.47 2.23 -8.84
C ASN A 61 0.55 3.23 -9.38
N PRO A 62 1.82 3.17 -8.92
CA PRO A 62 2.85 4.11 -9.37
C PRO A 62 3.21 3.96 -10.86
N ARG A 63 2.79 2.86 -11.51
CA ARG A 63 3.01 2.64 -12.95
C ARG A 63 1.99 3.40 -13.81
N ALA A 64 0.88 3.87 -13.25
CA ALA A 64 -0.12 4.61 -14.00
C ALA A 64 0.50 5.84 -14.68
N GLY A 65 0.35 5.93 -15.99
CA GLY A 65 0.94 6.94 -16.84
C GLY A 65 2.44 6.74 -17.11
N HIS A 66 3.12 5.79 -16.47
CA HIS A 66 4.57 5.57 -16.56
C HIS A 66 4.94 4.18 -17.09
N GLU A 67 4.00 3.50 -17.74
CA GLU A 67 4.04 2.07 -18.06
C GLU A 67 5.25 1.70 -18.93
N THR A 68 5.64 2.57 -19.86
CA THR A 68 6.77 2.37 -20.78
C THR A 68 8.13 2.69 -20.13
N ARG A 69 8.15 3.52 -19.09
CA ARG A 69 9.37 3.90 -18.37
C ARG A 69 9.63 2.99 -17.16
N LEU A 70 8.58 2.38 -16.62
CA LEU A 70 8.63 1.48 -15.46
C LEU A 70 8.08 0.09 -15.84
N PRO A 71 8.80 -0.68 -16.68
CA PRO A 71 8.42 -2.05 -17.00
C PRO A 71 8.63 -2.95 -15.78
N LEU A 72 7.61 -3.78 -15.48
CA LEU A 72 7.71 -4.80 -14.44
C LEU A 72 8.19 -6.12 -15.07
N SER A 73 9.47 -6.19 -15.40
CA SER A 73 10.11 -7.40 -15.95
C SER A 73 10.70 -8.29 -14.85
N ALA A 74 10.87 -9.58 -15.14
CA ALA A 74 11.63 -10.47 -14.25
C ALA A 74 13.04 -9.94 -13.98
N ALA A 75 13.58 -10.23 -12.79
CA ALA A 75 14.94 -9.91 -12.43
C ALA A 75 15.92 -10.81 -13.19
N ALA A 76 16.96 -10.23 -13.79
CA ALA A 76 18.00 -11.00 -14.48
C ALA A 76 18.80 -11.89 -13.51
N GLN A 77 18.94 -11.46 -12.26
CA GLN A 77 19.59 -12.19 -11.19
C GLN A 77 18.75 -12.08 -9.92
N PRO A 78 17.94 -13.10 -9.60
CA PRO A 78 17.22 -13.18 -8.33
C PRO A 78 18.17 -13.05 -7.13
N ARG A 79 17.69 -12.41 -6.06
CA ARG A 79 18.42 -12.14 -4.82
C ARG A 79 17.54 -12.46 -3.61
N SER A 80 18.14 -12.72 -2.46
CA SER A 80 17.44 -12.74 -1.17
C SER A 80 17.35 -11.31 -0.63
N ILE A 81 16.15 -10.86 -0.29
CA ILE A 81 15.88 -9.48 0.14
C ILE A 81 15.11 -9.50 1.46
N ALA A 82 15.63 -8.83 2.47
CA ALA A 82 14.86 -8.51 3.67
C ALA A 82 14.20 -7.14 3.53
N VAL A 83 12.90 -7.06 3.78
CA VAL A 83 12.16 -5.80 3.84
C VAL A 83 11.70 -5.56 5.28
N VAL A 84 12.08 -4.44 5.88
CA VAL A 84 11.84 -4.15 7.30
C VAL A 84 10.71 -3.13 7.45
N GLY A 85 9.54 -3.58 7.89
CA GLY A 85 8.34 -2.79 8.11
C GLY A 85 7.28 -3.02 7.04
N ALA A 86 6.11 -3.54 7.41
CA ALA A 86 4.99 -3.83 6.51
C ALA A 86 3.99 -2.66 6.40
N GLY A 87 4.51 -1.43 6.39
CA GLY A 87 3.77 -0.26 5.97
C GLY A 87 3.57 -0.21 4.43
N PRO A 88 2.92 0.83 3.89
CA PRO A 88 2.66 0.93 2.44
C PRO A 88 3.93 0.81 1.58
N ALA A 89 5.05 1.40 2.03
CA ALA A 89 6.33 1.32 1.33
C ALA A 89 6.88 -0.11 1.29
N GLY A 90 6.91 -0.79 2.45
CA GLY A 90 7.42 -2.16 2.53
C GLY A 90 6.52 -3.16 1.81
N LEU A 91 5.20 -3.01 1.88
CA LEU A 91 4.25 -3.83 1.14
C LEU A 91 4.45 -3.70 -0.37
N ALA A 92 4.54 -2.47 -0.88
CA ALA A 92 4.81 -2.23 -2.30
C ALA A 92 6.16 -2.81 -2.73
N CYS A 93 7.20 -2.61 -1.91
CA CYS A 93 8.55 -3.14 -2.17
C CYS A 93 8.55 -4.67 -2.22
N ALA A 94 8.02 -5.33 -1.19
CA ALA A 94 8.04 -6.78 -1.04
C ALA A 94 7.27 -7.48 -2.17
N VAL A 95 6.04 -7.03 -2.43
CA VAL A 95 5.21 -7.59 -3.52
C VAL A 95 5.87 -7.38 -4.88
N THR A 96 6.41 -6.19 -5.14
CA THR A 96 7.05 -5.88 -6.43
C THR A 96 8.33 -6.70 -6.62
N ALA A 97 9.17 -6.82 -5.59
CA ALA A 97 10.39 -7.59 -5.65
C ALA A 97 10.10 -9.09 -5.84
N ALA A 98 9.14 -9.64 -5.09
CA ALA A 98 8.74 -11.05 -5.23
C ALA A 98 8.11 -11.33 -6.60
N ALA A 99 7.27 -10.44 -7.12
CA ALA A 99 6.71 -10.55 -8.48
C ALA A 99 7.77 -10.53 -9.59
N ARG A 100 8.94 -9.92 -9.33
CA ARG A 100 10.10 -9.95 -10.23
C ARG A 100 10.95 -11.22 -10.08
N GLY A 101 10.64 -12.09 -9.12
CA GLY A 101 11.32 -13.36 -8.87
C GLY A 101 12.37 -13.34 -7.75
N HIS A 102 12.45 -12.28 -6.95
CA HIS A 102 13.33 -12.27 -5.76
C HIS A 102 12.73 -13.14 -4.63
N SER A 103 13.60 -13.73 -3.81
CA SER A 103 13.17 -14.35 -2.54
C SER A 103 13.07 -13.25 -1.49
N VAL A 104 11.87 -13.01 -0.98
CA VAL A 104 11.61 -11.87 -0.10
C VAL A 104 11.08 -12.33 1.26
N THR A 105 11.72 -11.84 2.32
CA THR A 105 11.21 -11.95 3.69
C THR A 105 10.80 -10.54 4.17
N LEU A 106 9.54 -10.38 4.53
CA LEU A 106 8.95 -9.13 5.01
C LEU A 106 8.74 -9.20 6.53
N PHE A 107 9.42 -8.32 7.26
CA PHE A 107 9.35 -8.23 8.70
C PHE A 107 8.38 -7.13 9.14
N GLU A 108 7.57 -7.41 10.15
CA GLU A 108 6.68 -6.43 10.79
C GLU A 108 6.69 -6.63 12.30
N ALA A 109 6.91 -5.55 13.03
CA ALA A 109 6.98 -5.57 14.49
C ALA A 109 5.61 -5.82 15.13
N GLY A 110 4.52 -5.41 14.47
CA GLY A 110 3.15 -5.63 14.92
C GLY A 110 2.55 -6.98 14.50
N PRO A 111 1.33 -7.28 14.98
CA PRO A 111 0.61 -8.52 14.66
C PRO A 111 -0.06 -8.50 13.28
N GLU A 112 -0.02 -7.37 12.56
CA GLU A 112 -0.69 -7.20 11.28
C GLU A 112 0.09 -6.24 10.38
N VAL A 113 -0.02 -6.46 9.07
CA VAL A 113 0.49 -5.53 8.05
C VAL A 113 -0.34 -4.24 7.97
N GLY A 114 0.25 -3.20 7.41
CA GLY A 114 -0.43 -1.98 6.97
C GLY A 114 0.16 -0.70 7.54
N GLY A 115 0.89 -0.77 8.65
CA GLY A 115 1.49 0.40 9.30
C GLY A 115 0.48 1.54 9.48
N GLN A 116 0.82 2.74 9.00
CA GLN A 116 -0.05 3.92 9.10
C GLN A 116 -1.36 3.83 8.29
N LEU A 117 -1.48 2.92 7.31
CA LEU A 117 -2.77 2.71 6.64
C LEU A 117 -3.85 2.19 7.59
N ARG A 118 -3.47 1.43 8.63
CA ARG A 118 -4.40 0.97 9.69
C ARG A 118 -4.93 2.15 10.52
N LEU A 119 -4.16 3.22 10.66
CA LEU A 119 -4.63 4.48 11.24
C LEU A 119 -5.54 5.22 10.26
N ALA A 120 -5.10 5.34 9.01
CA ALA A 120 -5.81 6.09 7.98
C ALA A 120 -7.22 5.56 7.73
N GLN A 121 -7.42 4.24 7.70
CA GLN A 121 -8.72 3.61 7.44
C GLN A 121 -9.76 3.85 8.56
N ARG A 122 -9.33 4.26 9.77
CA ARG A 122 -10.23 4.58 10.90
C ARG A 122 -10.76 6.01 10.84
N VAL A 123 -10.22 6.86 9.98
CA VAL A 123 -10.67 8.25 9.82
C VAL A 123 -11.99 8.25 9.03
N PRO A 124 -13.04 8.94 9.51
CA PRO A 124 -14.30 9.06 8.76
C PRO A 124 -14.08 9.55 7.33
N GLY A 125 -14.65 8.85 6.36
CA GLY A 125 -14.50 9.14 4.92
C GLY A 125 -13.21 8.60 4.29
N LYS A 126 -12.43 7.78 5.02
CA LYS A 126 -11.20 7.12 4.55
C LYS A 126 -11.25 5.59 4.68
N GLU A 127 -12.43 5.03 4.86
CA GLU A 127 -12.67 3.59 5.07
C GLU A 127 -12.13 2.73 3.91
N GLU A 128 -12.13 3.30 2.70
CA GLU A 128 -11.62 2.70 1.46
C GLU A 128 -10.14 2.26 1.55
N PHE A 129 -9.34 2.78 2.49
CA PHE A 129 -7.97 2.28 2.70
C PHE A 129 -7.93 0.82 3.18
N THR A 130 -9.04 0.30 3.71
CA THR A 130 -9.20 -1.14 3.99
C THR A 130 -9.00 -1.98 2.73
N GLU A 131 -9.43 -1.48 1.57
CA GLU A 131 -9.30 -2.16 0.29
C GLU A 131 -7.84 -2.25 -0.19
N THR A 132 -7.02 -1.24 0.11
CA THR A 132 -5.57 -1.28 -0.15
C THR A 132 -4.91 -2.39 0.67
N LEU A 133 -5.30 -2.57 1.94
CA LEU A 133 -4.79 -3.66 2.77
C LEU A 133 -5.29 -5.03 2.29
N ARG A 134 -6.55 -5.14 1.86
CA ARG A 134 -7.08 -6.35 1.23
C ARG A 134 -6.26 -6.72 -0.01
N TYR A 135 -6.01 -5.76 -0.90
CA TYR A 135 -5.21 -5.96 -2.11
C TYR A 135 -3.80 -6.49 -1.77
N TYR A 136 -3.09 -5.82 -0.85
CA TYR A 136 -1.74 -6.27 -0.49
C TYR A 136 -1.70 -7.63 0.19
N ARG A 137 -2.69 -7.97 1.02
CA ARG A 137 -2.80 -9.33 1.59
C ARG A 137 -2.92 -10.39 0.48
N ALA A 138 -3.79 -10.15 -0.51
CA ALA A 138 -3.93 -11.04 -1.66
C ALA A 138 -2.62 -11.14 -2.47
N CYS A 139 -1.91 -10.02 -2.66
CA CYS A 139 -0.63 -10.03 -3.35
C CYS A 139 0.47 -10.79 -2.60
N LEU A 140 0.54 -10.66 -1.26
CA LEU A 140 1.52 -11.39 -0.45
C LEU A 140 1.30 -12.91 -0.57
N GLU A 141 0.03 -13.35 -0.52
CA GLU A 141 -0.34 -14.75 -0.75
C GLU A 141 0.06 -15.21 -2.16
N ASP A 142 -0.26 -14.43 -3.19
CA ASP A 142 0.00 -14.80 -4.59
C ASP A 142 1.49 -14.81 -4.94
N THR A 143 2.31 -13.99 -4.27
CA THR A 143 3.75 -13.86 -4.53
C THR A 143 4.62 -14.76 -3.65
N GLY A 144 4.07 -15.37 -2.61
CA GLY A 144 4.81 -16.26 -1.70
C GLY A 144 5.85 -15.53 -0.83
N VAL A 145 5.68 -14.23 -0.59
CA VAL A 145 6.53 -13.48 0.34
C VAL A 145 6.47 -14.12 1.72
N GLU A 146 7.64 -14.40 2.33
CA GLU A 146 7.71 -14.88 3.70
C GLU A 146 7.40 -13.72 4.66
N LEU A 147 6.20 -13.70 5.22
CA LEU A 147 5.77 -12.66 6.16
C LEU A 147 6.04 -13.07 7.60
N ARG A 148 6.86 -12.27 8.31
CA ARG A 148 7.16 -12.43 9.74
C ARG A 148 6.55 -11.30 10.56
N LEU A 149 5.39 -11.59 11.16
CA LEU A 149 4.67 -10.69 12.06
C LEU A 149 5.23 -10.81 13.49
N ASN A 150 4.95 -9.83 14.34
CA ASN A 150 5.45 -9.75 15.71
C ASN A 150 6.98 -9.89 15.80
N THR A 151 7.70 -9.46 14.77
CA THR A 151 9.14 -9.62 14.64
C THR A 151 9.75 -8.24 14.36
N ALA A 152 10.32 -7.63 15.40
CA ALA A 152 11.09 -6.41 15.25
C ALA A 152 12.48 -6.78 14.72
N ALA A 153 12.74 -6.47 13.45
CA ALA A 153 14.03 -6.76 12.82
C ALA A 153 15.02 -5.62 13.06
N ASP A 154 16.04 -5.89 13.88
CA ASP A 154 17.24 -5.07 14.01
C ASP A 154 18.43 -5.72 13.27
N ALA A 155 19.63 -5.17 13.44
CA ALA A 155 20.81 -5.71 12.78
C ALA A 155 21.10 -7.16 13.21
N ASP A 156 20.89 -7.49 14.48
CA ASP A 156 21.19 -8.80 15.04
C ASP A 156 20.21 -9.87 14.54
N GLU A 157 18.95 -9.51 14.30
CA GLU A 157 17.95 -10.39 13.67
C GLU A 157 18.24 -10.62 12.17
N LEU A 158 18.75 -9.60 11.47
CA LEU A 158 18.93 -9.65 10.02
C LEU A 158 20.24 -10.31 9.58
N LEU A 159 21.34 -10.10 10.32
CA LEU A 159 22.68 -10.59 9.97
C LEU A 159 22.74 -12.12 9.80
N PRO A 160 22.13 -12.94 10.68
CA PRO A 160 22.13 -14.40 10.54
C PRO A 160 21.38 -14.89 9.28
N GLY A 161 20.44 -14.09 8.77
CA GLY A 161 19.61 -14.44 7.61
C GLY A 161 20.35 -14.42 6.27
N GLY A 162 21.55 -13.84 6.20
CA GLY A 162 22.37 -13.84 4.99
C GLY A 162 21.71 -13.17 3.78
N TYR A 163 20.90 -12.13 4.02
CA TYR A 163 20.23 -11.40 2.95
C TYR A 163 21.23 -10.67 2.05
N SER A 164 21.00 -10.71 0.74
CA SER A 164 21.84 -9.97 -0.22
C SER A 164 21.60 -8.47 -0.15
N GLU A 165 20.36 -8.08 0.17
CA GLU A 165 19.93 -6.69 0.27
C GLU A 165 18.96 -6.52 1.46
N VAL A 166 19.00 -5.35 2.09
CA VAL A 166 18.04 -4.96 3.14
C VAL A 166 17.38 -3.65 2.74
N VAL A 167 16.04 -3.64 2.71
CA VAL A 167 15.25 -2.44 2.44
C VAL A 167 14.54 -2.00 3.71
N VAL A 168 14.91 -0.82 4.22
CA VAL A 168 14.36 -0.27 5.47
C VAL A 168 13.11 0.56 5.17
N CYS A 169 11.97 0.13 5.70
CA CYS A 169 10.62 0.71 5.50
C CYS A 169 9.88 0.93 6.84
N THR A 170 10.63 1.29 7.89
CA THR A 170 10.17 1.36 9.30
C THR A 170 9.21 2.51 9.62
N GLY A 171 8.83 3.31 8.64
CA GLY A 171 7.84 4.38 8.78
C GLY A 171 8.37 5.60 9.54
N THR A 172 7.46 6.29 10.21
CA THR A 172 7.75 7.53 10.96
C THR A 172 7.03 7.52 12.30
N ARG A 173 7.51 8.36 13.22
CA ARG A 173 6.87 8.58 14.53
C ARG A 173 6.43 10.05 14.62
N PRO A 174 5.30 10.36 15.27
CA PRO A 174 4.91 11.75 15.53
C PRO A 174 6.03 12.49 16.26
N GLN A 175 6.31 13.72 15.82
CA GLN A 175 7.23 14.60 16.52
C GLN A 175 6.47 15.30 17.66
N LEU A 176 6.94 15.10 18.89
CA LEU A 176 6.43 15.85 20.03
C LEU A 176 6.98 17.28 19.99
N LEU A 177 6.09 18.27 19.86
CA LEU A 177 6.48 19.67 19.92
C LEU A 177 6.71 20.08 21.39
N PRO A 178 7.77 20.84 21.70
CA PRO A 178 8.04 21.35 23.04
C PRO A 178 7.12 22.54 23.37
N LEU A 179 5.80 22.35 23.27
CA LEU A 179 4.81 23.33 23.64
C LEU A 179 4.43 23.11 25.10
N GLU A 180 4.50 24.16 25.92
CA GLU A 180 3.92 24.13 27.26
C GLU A 180 2.41 23.89 27.12
N ARG A 181 1.91 22.79 27.70
CA ARG A 181 0.47 22.54 27.77
C ARG A 181 -0.14 23.63 28.65
N GLN A 182 -0.65 24.70 28.03
CA GLN A 182 -1.45 25.68 28.75
C GLN A 182 -2.63 24.94 29.38
N SER A 183 -2.79 25.08 30.70
CA SER A 183 -3.80 24.42 31.53
C SER A 183 -5.25 24.74 31.11
N GLN A 184 -5.46 25.64 30.16
CA GLN A 184 -6.74 26.03 29.56
C GLN A 184 -6.88 25.65 28.08
N CYS A 185 -6.03 24.77 27.54
CA CYS A 185 -6.26 24.25 26.20
C CYS A 185 -7.39 23.21 26.24
N HIS A 186 -8.62 23.63 25.92
CA HIS A 186 -9.78 22.73 25.76
C HIS A 186 -9.65 21.78 24.56
N VAL A 187 -8.57 21.86 23.78
CA VAL A 187 -8.28 21.01 22.64
C VAL A 187 -7.37 19.87 23.09
N LYS A 188 -7.94 18.67 23.22
CA LYS A 188 -7.17 17.45 23.46
C LYS A 188 -6.46 17.06 22.16
N VAL A 189 -5.17 17.37 22.06
CA VAL A 189 -4.32 16.83 20.98
C VAL A 189 -3.98 15.39 21.36
N ILE A 190 -4.56 14.44 20.63
CA ILE A 190 -4.20 13.02 20.68
C ILE A 190 -3.46 12.66 19.41
N ASN A 191 -2.37 11.89 19.54
CA ASN A 191 -1.75 11.31 18.36
C ASN A 191 -2.70 10.28 17.75
N ALA A 192 -2.72 10.14 16.43
CA ALA A 192 -3.55 9.14 15.76
C ALA A 192 -3.26 7.70 16.27
N SER A 193 -2.03 7.44 16.73
CA SER A 193 -1.63 6.19 17.39
C SER A 193 -2.19 6.01 18.81
N GLU A 194 -2.52 7.09 19.51
CA GLU A 194 -3.10 7.10 20.86
C GLU A 194 -4.63 7.04 20.83
N ALA A 195 -5.23 7.29 19.66
CA ALA A 195 -6.67 7.13 19.42
C ALA A 195 -7.06 5.68 19.07
N LEU A 196 -6.09 4.74 19.13
CA LEU A 196 -6.27 3.31 18.89
C LEU A 196 -6.75 2.57 20.13
#